data_AF-A0A1D6QUM6-F1
#
_entry.id   AF-A0A1D6QUM6-F1
#
_cell.length_a   1.000
_cell.length_b   1.000
_cell.length_c   1.000
_cell.angle_alpha   90.00
_cell.angle_beta   90.00
_cell.angle_gamma   90.00
#
_symmetry.space_group_name_H-M   'P 1'
#
loop_
_entity.id
_entity.type
_entity.pdbx_description
1 polymer ?
#
loop_
_entity_poly.entity_id
_entity_poly.type
_entity_poly.pdbx_seq_one_letter_code
_entity_poly.pdbx_strand_id
1 'polypeptide(L)'
;MEPRSAIYRSGAFLLLAAILAEVVIPASAIGDKCAACKAVAAELEIGISSEKPRNHLDLRNRLNSKGQREGKVIDYRVSELRVVELLDGLCDKMQDYTLKKAGIKDL
;
A
#
# COMPACT_ATOMS: atom_id res chain seq x y z
N MET A 1 32.38 -17.09 51.20
CA MET A 1 32.73 -17.20 49.77
C MET A 1 31.48 -17.67 49.02
N GLU A 2 30.78 -16.71 48.43
CA GLU A 2 29.82 -16.71 47.30
C GLU A 2 29.05 -18.00 46.87
N PRO A 3 27.70 -17.92 46.83
CA PRO A 3 26.92 -18.49 45.74
C PRO A 3 25.93 -17.46 45.13
N ARG A 4 26.34 -16.19 44.96
CA ARG A 4 25.49 -15.14 44.38
C ARG A 4 25.60 -15.02 42.85
N SER A 5 26.68 -15.53 42.26
CA SER A 5 26.99 -15.39 40.83
C SER A 5 26.14 -16.27 39.90
N ALA A 6 25.65 -17.43 40.36
CA ALA A 6 24.85 -18.35 39.53
C ALA A 6 23.38 -17.90 39.36
N ILE A 7 22.81 -17.27 40.39
CA ILE A 7 21.43 -16.78 40.40
C ILE A 7 21.31 -15.53 39.51
N TYR A 8 22.33 -14.67 39.52
CA TYR A 8 22.38 -13.47 38.67
C TYR A 8 22.46 -13.78 37.17
N ARG A 9 23.13 -14.89 36.78
CA ARG A 9 23.21 -15.32 35.36
C ARG A 9 21.85 -15.72 34.80
N SER A 10 21.04 -16.48 35.53
CA SER A 10 19.70 -16.91 35.05
C SER A 10 18.71 -15.76 34.93
N GLY A 11 18.72 -14.80 35.88
CA GLY A 11 17.88 -13.61 35.80
C GLY A 11 18.24 -12.70 34.63
N ALA A 12 19.54 -12.53 34.35
CA ALA A 12 20.01 -11.76 33.22
C ALA A 12 19.60 -12.38 31.88
N PHE A 13 19.67 -13.71 31.73
CA PHE A 13 19.19 -14.40 30.52
C PHE A 13 17.67 -14.29 30.33
N LEU A 14 16.88 -14.38 31.40
CA LEU A 14 15.43 -14.20 31.34
C LEU A 14 15.04 -12.76 30.97
N LEU A 15 15.75 -11.76 31.51
CA LEU A 15 15.57 -10.35 31.15
C LEU A 15 15.99 -10.08 29.70
N LEU A 16 17.11 -10.65 29.25
CA LEU A 16 17.58 -10.49 27.87
C LEU A 16 16.62 -11.15 26.87
N ALA A 17 16.04 -12.31 27.20
CA ALA A 17 15.04 -12.98 26.39
C ALA A 17 13.71 -12.19 26.31
N ALA A 18 13.28 -11.56 27.41
CA ALA A 18 12.10 -10.69 27.42
C ALA A 18 12.28 -9.45 26.53
N ILE A 19 13.45 -8.79 26.60
CA ILE A 19 13.77 -7.64 25.75
C ILE A 19 13.82 -8.03 24.26
N LEU A 20 14.39 -9.20 23.94
CA LEU A 20 14.43 -9.70 22.56
C LEU A 20 13.02 -10.03 22.02
N ALA A 21 12.10 -10.53 22.85
CA ALA A 21 10.74 -10.82 22.44
C ALA A 21 9.95 -9.57 22.01
N GLU A 22 10.21 -8.42 22.64
CA GLU A 22 9.54 -7.15 22.29
C GLU A 22 10.01 -6.59 20.93
N VAL A 23 11.25 -6.87 20.52
CA VAL A 23 11.83 -6.36 19.26
C VAL A 23 11.42 -7.20 18.04
N VAL A 24 11.04 -8.47 18.21
CA VAL A 24 10.72 -9.38 17.10
C VAL A 24 9.32 -9.14 16.51
N ILE A 25 8.37 -8.66 17.32
CA ILE A 25 6.98 -8.42 16.91
C ILE A 25 6.84 -7.37 15.77
N PRO A 26 7.51 -6.20 15.80
CA PRO A 26 7.34 -5.19 14.74
C PRO A 26 7.93 -5.59 13.38
N ALA A 27 8.91 -6.50 13.32
CA ALA A 27 9.58 -6.86 12.07
C ALA A 27 8.63 -7.60 11.10
N SER A 28 7.79 -8.50 11.62
CA SER A 28 6.79 -9.22 10.82
C SER A 28 5.70 -8.29 10.27
N ALA A 29 5.26 -7.32 11.08
CA ALA A 29 4.25 -6.35 10.69
C ALA A 29 4.70 -5.42 9.55
N ILE A 30 6.00 -5.08 9.47
CA ILE A 30 6.55 -4.27 8.37
C ILE A 30 6.51 -5.05 7.05
N GLY A 31 6.82 -6.35 7.09
CA GLY A 31 6.77 -7.23 5.92
C GLY A 31 5.37 -7.29 5.31
N ASP A 32 4.36 -7.50 6.15
CA ASP A 32 2.96 -7.58 5.72
C ASP A 32 2.46 -6.26 5.11
N LYS A 33 2.81 -5.11 5.72
CA LYS A 33 2.44 -3.79 5.18
C LYS A 33 3.14 -3.50 3.85
N CYS A 34 4.40 -3.89 3.70
CA CYS A 34 5.15 -3.75 2.45
C CYS A 34 4.54 -4.64 1.34
N ALA A 35 4.19 -5.88 1.67
CA ALA A 35 3.53 -6.78 0.74
C ALA A 35 2.17 -6.23 0.26
N ALA A 36 1.36 -5.70 1.17
CA ALA A 36 0.09 -5.06 0.82
C ALA A 36 0.28 -3.83 -0.09
N CYS A 37 1.27 -2.98 0.19
CA CYS A 37 1.59 -1.82 -0.65
C CYS A 37 2.02 -2.24 -2.07
N LYS A 38 2.83 -3.30 -2.19
CA LYS A 38 3.24 -3.85 -3.49
C LYS A 38 2.05 -4.39 -4.28
N ALA A 39 1.10 -5.05 -3.62
CA ALA A 39 -0.12 -5.53 -4.26
C ALA A 39 -0.97 -4.37 -4.81
N VAL A 40 -1.18 -3.31 -4.02
CA VAL A 40 -1.86 -2.09 -4.47
C VAL A 40 -1.15 -1.46 -5.67
N ALA A 41 0.18 -1.35 -5.63
CA ALA A 41 0.96 -0.79 -6.73
C ALA A 41 0.82 -1.63 -8.02
N ALA A 42 0.83 -2.95 -7.91
CA ALA A 42 0.65 -3.85 -9.04
C ALA A 42 -0.74 -3.70 -9.68
N GLU A 43 -1.80 -3.64 -8.87
CA GLU A 43 -3.16 -3.41 -9.38
C GLU A 43 -3.32 -2.05 -10.08
N LEU A 44 -2.69 -1.00 -9.53
CA LEU A 44 -2.65 0.31 -10.19
C LEU A 44 -1.90 0.29 -11.51
N GLU A 45 -0.79 -0.44 -11.60
CA GLU A 45 -0.02 -0.60 -12.84
C GLU A 45 -0.83 -1.37 -13.91
N ILE A 46 -1.58 -2.40 -13.51
CA ILE A 46 -2.54 -3.10 -14.37
C ILE A 46 -3.64 -2.12 -14.85
N GLY A 47 -4.18 -1.30 -13.95
CA GLY A 47 -5.17 -0.27 -14.29
C GLY A 47 -4.65 0.75 -15.31
N ILE A 48 -3.42 1.24 -15.13
CA ILE A 48 -2.78 2.22 -16.02
C ILE A 48 -2.45 1.59 -17.38
N SER A 49 -1.98 0.35 -17.41
CA SER A 49 -1.62 -0.34 -18.67
C SER A 49 -2.83 -0.76 -19.50
N SER A 50 -3.97 -1.01 -18.84
CA SER A 50 -5.25 -1.30 -19.50
C SER A 50 -6.10 -0.04 -19.77
N GLU A 51 -5.61 1.13 -19.37
CA GLU A 51 -6.27 2.42 -19.57
C GLU A 51 -6.47 2.72 -21.06
N LYS A 52 -7.70 3.10 -21.44
CA LYS A 52 -7.97 3.53 -22.82
C LYS A 52 -7.32 4.88 -23.09
N PRO A 53 -6.56 5.05 -24.19
CA PRO A 53 -5.96 6.34 -24.53
C PRO A 53 -7.03 7.43 -24.68
N ARG A 54 -6.89 8.51 -23.92
CA ARG A 54 -7.77 9.69 -23.97
C ARG A 54 -6.93 10.93 -24.24
N ASN A 55 -7.42 11.82 -25.11
CA ASN A 55 -6.68 13.01 -25.53
C ASN A 55 -6.81 14.17 -24.52
N HIS A 56 -8.04 14.59 -24.23
CA HIS A 56 -8.30 15.77 -23.41
C HIS A 56 -9.72 15.73 -22.80
N LEU A 57 -9.86 16.19 -21.55
CA LEU A 57 -11.14 16.57 -20.98
C LEU A 57 -11.53 17.96 -21.50
N ASP A 58 -12.72 18.02 -22.09
CA ASP A 58 -13.34 19.27 -22.51
C ASP A 58 -14.32 19.75 -21.44
N LEU A 59 -13.91 20.74 -20.65
CA LEU A 59 -14.77 21.40 -19.64
C LEU A 59 -15.42 22.68 -20.20
N ARG A 60 -15.48 22.85 -21.53
CA ARG A 60 -16.10 24.01 -22.16
C ARG A 60 -17.62 23.85 -22.26
N ASN A 61 -18.32 24.42 -21.29
CA ASN A 61 -19.77 24.29 -21.17
C ASN A 61 -20.56 25.51 -21.70
N ARG A 62 -19.93 26.69 -21.82
CA ARG A 62 -20.61 27.94 -22.24
C ARG A 62 -20.30 28.26 -23.70
N LEU A 63 -21.30 28.67 -24.48
CA LEU A 63 -21.09 29.26 -25.81
C LEU A 63 -21.02 30.78 -25.69
N ASN A 64 -20.05 31.40 -26.35
CA ASN A 64 -19.98 32.86 -26.46
C ASN A 64 -20.79 33.37 -27.66
N SER A 65 -20.95 34.69 -27.78
CA SER A 65 -21.69 35.33 -28.86
C SER A 65 -21.08 35.11 -30.26
N LYS A 66 -19.84 34.64 -30.33
CA LYS A 66 -19.14 34.26 -31.58
C LYS A 66 -19.30 32.77 -31.91
N GLY A 67 -20.10 32.03 -31.15
CA GLY A 67 -20.31 30.59 -31.34
C GLY A 67 -19.15 29.70 -30.87
N GLN A 68 -18.15 30.25 -30.17
CA GLN A 68 -17.05 29.47 -29.63
C GLN A 68 -17.38 28.99 -28.23
N ARG A 69 -16.98 27.75 -27.91
CA ARG A 69 -17.12 27.21 -26.56
C ARG A 69 -16.03 27.78 -25.66
N GLU A 70 -16.45 28.36 -24.54
CA GLU A 70 -15.61 28.86 -23.47
C GLU A 70 -15.49 27.87 -22.32
N GLY A 71 -14.30 27.81 -21.74
CA GLY A 71 -13.95 26.96 -20.61
C GLY A 71 -12.55 26.40 -20.76
N LYS A 72 -12.23 25.40 -19.94
CA LYS A 72 -10.89 24.83 -19.84
C LYS A 72 -10.82 23.49 -20.58
N VAL A 73 -9.79 23.30 -21.39
CA VAL A 73 -9.43 21.99 -21.95
C VAL A 73 -8.20 21.51 -21.21
N ILE A 74 -8.27 20.33 -20.60
CA ILE A 74 -7.19 19.76 -19.78
C ILE A 74 -6.79 18.42 -20.37
N ASP A 75 -5.50 18.12 -20.41
CA ASP A 75 -5.02 16.78 -20.74
C ASP A 75 -5.51 15.77 -19.69
N TYR A 76 -6.05 14.64 -20.15
CA TYR A 76 -6.55 13.58 -19.30
C TYR A 76 -5.45 13.03 -18.36
N ARG A 77 -4.22 12.93 -18.85
CA ARG A 77 -3.08 12.32 -18.14
C ARG A 77 -2.72 13.04 -16.84
N VAL A 78 -2.97 14.34 -16.77
CA VAL A 78 -2.70 15.21 -15.60
C VAL A 78 -3.98 15.60 -14.86
N SER A 79 -5.13 15.08 -15.30
CA SER A 79 -6.41 15.38 -14.68
C SER A 79 -6.57 14.59 -13.38
N GLU A 80 -7.22 15.19 -12.40
CA GLU A 80 -7.66 14.50 -11.17
C GLU A 80 -8.60 13.34 -11.49
N LEU A 81 -9.43 13.50 -12.52
CA LEU A 81 -10.41 12.49 -12.95
C LEU A 81 -9.73 11.17 -13.31
N ARG A 82 -8.54 11.19 -13.90
CA ARG A 82 -7.75 9.98 -14.17
C ARG A 82 -7.43 9.18 -12.91
N VAL A 83 -7.06 9.87 -11.83
CA VAL A 83 -6.76 9.22 -10.54
C VAL A 83 -8.03 8.67 -9.92
N VAL A 84 -9.15 9.39 -9.99
CA VAL A 84 -10.45 8.92 -9.50
C VAL A 84 -10.90 7.66 -10.23
N GLU A 85 -10.84 7.64 -11.56
CA GLU A 85 -11.21 6.46 -12.37
C GLU A 85 -10.31 5.25 -12.06
N LEU A 86 -9.02 5.46 -11.80
CA LEU A 86 -8.08 4.37 -11.48
C LEU A 86 -8.25 3.81 -10.06
N LEU A 87 -8.67 4.65 -9.10
CA LEU A 87 -8.89 4.24 -7.72
C LEU A 87 -10.29 3.65 -7.49
N ASP A 88 -11.24 3.92 -8.38
CA ASP A 88 -12.60 3.38 -8.28
C ASP A 88 -12.60 1.85 -8.43
N GLY A 89 -13.25 1.16 -7.50
CA GLY A 89 -13.25 -0.31 -7.42
C GLY A 89 -11.90 -0.97 -7.09
N LEU A 90 -10.83 -0.22 -6.82
CA LEU A 90 -9.52 -0.79 -6.45
C LEU A 90 -9.61 -1.66 -5.19
N CYS A 91 -10.34 -1.20 -4.18
CA CYS A 91 -10.53 -1.95 -2.93
C CYS A 91 -11.24 -3.28 -3.15
N ASP A 92 -12.12 -3.39 -4.14
CA ASP A 92 -12.83 -4.63 -4.45
C ASP A 92 -11.88 -5.68 -5.04
N LYS A 93 -10.96 -5.25 -5.91
CA LYS A 93 -9.90 -6.13 -6.47
C LYS A 93 -8.92 -6.61 -5.40
N MET A 94 -8.70 -5.81 -4.36
CA MET A 94 -7.81 -6.16 -3.26
C MET A 94 -8.35 -7.32 -2.39
N GLN A 95 -9.63 -7.68 -2.48
CA GLN A 95 -10.23 -8.75 -1.67
C GLN A 95 -9.64 -10.14 -1.99
N ASP A 96 -9.08 -10.34 -3.19
CA ASP A 96 -8.44 -11.60 -3.60
C ASP A 96 -7.06 -11.81 -2.96
N TYR A 97 -6.47 -10.75 -2.38
CA TYR A 97 -5.16 -10.81 -1.74
C TYR A 97 -5.27 -11.25 -0.29
N THR A 98 -4.59 -12.35 0.07
CA THR A 98 -4.61 -12.90 1.43
C THR A 98 -3.22 -13.14 1.97
N LEU A 99 -3.04 -12.93 3.29
CA LEU A 99 -1.79 -13.23 3.98
C LEU A 99 -1.69 -14.74 4.19
N LYS A 100 -0.78 -15.40 3.47
CA LYS A 100 -0.37 -16.76 3.82
C LYS A 100 0.65 -16.67 4.95
N LYS A 101 0.26 -17.09 6.15
CA LYS A 101 1.18 -17.28 7.27
C LYS A 101 2.18 -18.36 6.86
N ALA A 102 3.44 -17.99 6.64
CA ALA A 102 4.54 -18.94 6.47
C ALA A 102 4.75 -19.67 7.81
N GLY A 103 3.94 -20.69 8.05
CA GLY A 103 3.91 -21.45 9.28
C GLY A 103 3.89 -22.94 8.94
N ILE A 104 5.06 -23.57 8.97
CA ILE A 104 5.25 -24.97 9.38
C ILE A 104 4.24 -25.93 8.70
N LYS A 105 4.12 -25.84 7.38
CA LYS A 105 3.52 -26.90 6.54
C LYS A 105 4.37 -27.27 5.35
N ASP A 106 5.42 -26.52 5.07
CA ASP A 106 6.50 -26.91 4.17
C ASP A 106 7.58 -27.57 5.05
N LEU A 107 7.26 -28.78 5.54
CA LEU A 107 8.22 -29.75 6.05
C LEU A 107 8.74 -30.54 4.84
#